data_AF-A0A352RTR2-F1
#
_entry.id   AF-A0A352RTR2-F1
#
_cell.length_a   1.000
_cell.length_b   1.000
_cell.length_c   1.000
_cell.angle_alpha   90.00
_cell.angle_beta   90.00
_cell.angle_gamma   90.00
#
_symmetry.space_group_name_H-M   'P 1'
#
loop_
_entity.id
_entity.type
_entity.pdbx_description
1 polymer ?
#
loop_
_entity_poly.entity_id
_entity_poly.type
_entity_poly.pdbx_seq_one_letter_code
_entity_poly.pdbx_strand_id
1 'polypeptide(L)'
;NVMRSWIAAGHTEPLKVMWSREDDIKGGYYRPLHVHRARVGVDAQGKVVGWQHTIVGQSIITGTPFEPMMVKNGVDATMVEGIIE
;
A
#
# COMPACT_ATOMS: atom_id res chain seq x y z
N ASN A 1 -15.36 -13.96 -11.58
CA ASN A 1 -15.78 -14.63 -12.84
C ASN A 1 -15.95 -16.15 -12.69
N VAL A 2 -15.08 -16.89 -12.00
CA VAL A 2 -15.21 -18.35 -11.82
C VAL A 2 -16.48 -18.79 -11.05
N MET A 3 -16.79 -18.15 -9.91
CA MET A 3 -17.96 -18.53 -9.09
C MET A 3 -19.30 -18.36 -9.83
N ARG A 4 -19.42 -17.33 -10.68
CA ARG A 4 -20.64 -17.13 -11.47
C ARG A 4 -20.84 -18.26 -12.48
N SER A 5 -19.75 -18.72 -13.12
CA SER A 5 -19.79 -19.84 -14.05
C SER A 5 -20.11 -21.16 -13.35
N TRP A 6 -19.60 -21.37 -12.13
CA TRP A 6 -19.87 -22.57 -11.33
C TRP A 6 -21.36 -22.73 -11.01
N ILE A 7 -22.00 -21.65 -10.52
CA ILE A 7 -23.45 -21.62 -10.28
C ILE A 7 -24.22 -21.81 -11.58
N ALA A 8 -23.82 -21.13 -12.66
CA ALA A 8 -24.51 -21.22 -13.95
C ALA A 8 -24.47 -22.63 -14.56
N ALA A 9 -23.46 -23.43 -14.22
CA ALA A 9 -23.36 -24.85 -14.60
C ALA A 9 -24.21 -25.78 -13.71
N GLY A 10 -24.97 -25.24 -12.74
CA GLY A 10 -25.90 -26.01 -11.90
C GLY A 10 -25.30 -26.57 -10.61
N HIS A 11 -24.05 -26.21 -10.29
CA HIS A 11 -23.42 -26.63 -9.04
C HIS A 11 -23.96 -25.84 -7.83
N THR A 12 -24.11 -26.52 -6.70
CA THR A 12 -24.68 -25.95 -5.45
C THR A 12 -23.78 -26.17 -4.24
N GLU A 13 -22.76 -27.02 -4.39
CA GLU A 13 -21.75 -27.33 -3.41
C GLU A 13 -20.68 -26.22 -3.29
N PRO A 14 -20.00 -26.10 -2.13
CA PRO A 14 -18.93 -25.12 -1.94
C PRO A 14 -17.75 -25.37 -2.89
N LEU A 15 -17.31 -24.31 -3.58
CA LEU A 15 -16.12 -24.32 -4.43
C LEU A 15 -14.93 -23.69 -3.70
N LYS A 16 -13.83 -24.44 -3.57
CA LYS A 16 -12.53 -23.88 -3.15
C LYS A 16 -11.72 -23.49 -4.37
N VAL A 17 -11.42 -22.20 -4.50
CA VAL A 17 -10.53 -21.68 -5.55
C VAL A 17 -9.17 -21.35 -4.93
N MET A 18 -8.10 -21.90 -5.51
CA MET A 18 -6.72 -21.62 -5.12
C MET A 18 -5.95 -21.16 -6.35
N TRP A 19 -5.20 -20.08 -6.20
CA TRP A 19 -4.29 -19.61 -7.25
C TRP A 19 -2.98 -20.40 -7.21
N SER A 20 -2.36 -20.57 -8.37
CA SER A 20 -0.96 -21.01 -8.44
C SER A 20 -0.05 -19.94 -7.84
N ARG A 21 1.19 -20.34 -7.48
CA ARG A 21 2.19 -19.38 -6.99
C ARG A 21 2.51 -18.34 -8.05
N GLU A 22 2.59 -18.77 -9.30
CA GLU A 22 2.94 -17.93 -10.45
C GLU A 22 1.85 -16.89 -10.73
N ASP A 23 0.58 -17.29 -10.63
CA ASP A 23 -0.55 -16.38 -10.80
C ASP A 23 -0.66 -15.39 -9.64
N ASP A 24 -0.43 -15.83 -8.40
CA ASP A 24 -0.45 -14.97 -7.22
C ASP A 24 0.61 -13.85 -7.31
N ILE A 25 1.83 -14.20 -7.73
CA ILE A 25 2.92 -13.23 -7.88
C ILE A 25 2.67 -12.25 -9.03
N LYS A 26 2.07 -12.69 -10.14
CA LYS A 26 1.89 -11.85 -11.33
C LYS A 26 0.59 -11.06 -11.33
N GLY A 27 -0.42 -11.51 -10.59
CA GLY A 27 -1.77 -10.92 -10.60
C GLY A 27 -1.96 -9.73 -9.68
N GLY A 28 -1.03 -9.50 -8.74
CA GLY A 28 -1.10 -8.41 -7.77
C GLY A 28 -0.49 -7.09 -8.25
N TYR A 29 -0.95 -5.98 -7.65
CA TYR A 29 -0.19 -4.74 -7.68
C TYR A 29 1.01 -4.87 -6.76
N TYR A 30 2.19 -4.60 -7.29
CA TYR A 30 3.40 -4.49 -6.46
C TYR A 30 3.35 -3.22 -5.63
N ARG A 31 4.06 -3.25 -4.49
CA ARG A 31 4.24 -2.04 -3.69
C ARG A 31 4.93 -0.97 -4.55
N PRO A 32 4.39 0.26 -4.65
CA PRO A 32 4.99 1.26 -5.50
C PRO A 32 6.42 1.59 -5.11
N LEU A 33 7.22 2.01 -6.09
CA LEU A 33 8.56 2.52 -5.84
C LEU A 33 8.47 3.85 -5.09
N HIS A 34 9.26 3.98 -4.04
CA HIS A 34 9.35 5.19 -3.23
C HIS A 34 10.77 5.75 -3.26
N VAL A 35 10.88 7.07 -3.32
CA VAL A 35 12.12 7.81 -3.13
C VAL A 35 12.04 8.55 -1.79
N HIS A 36 13.01 8.26 -0.93
CA HIS A 36 13.14 8.91 0.37
C HIS A 36 14.43 9.73 0.39
N ARG A 37 14.31 11.00 0.75
CA ARG A 37 15.47 11.87 1.04
C ARG A 37 15.34 12.41 2.46
N ALA A 38 16.18 11.90 3.35
CA ALA A 38 16.26 12.38 4.73
C ALA A 38 17.56 13.17 4.95
N ARG A 39 17.44 14.29 5.66
CA ARG A 39 18.56 15.04 6.23
C ARG A 39 18.38 15.02 7.74
N VAL A 40 19.38 14.54 8.48
CA VAL A 40 19.32 14.40 9.93
C VAL A 40 20.48 15.15 10.54
N GLY A 41 20.20 16.07 11.47
CA GLY A 41 21.19 16.74 12.28
C GLY A 41 21.41 15.99 13.58
N VAL A 42 22.68 15.79 13.96
CA VAL A 42 23.06 15.17 15.23
C VAL A 42 23.98 16.10 16.03
N ASP A 43 23.89 16.05 17.35
CA ASP A 43 24.82 16.76 18.25
C ASP A 43 26.12 15.99 18.49
N ALA A 44 27.00 16.55 19.32
CA ALA A 44 28.30 15.95 19.64
C ALA A 44 28.18 14.61 20.41
N GLN A 45 27.03 14.34 21.03
CA GLN A 45 26.74 13.10 21.73
C GLN A 45 26.04 12.08 20.82
N GLY A 46 25.81 12.42 19.55
CA GLY A 46 25.15 11.57 18.56
C GLY A 46 23.62 11.57 18.67
N LYS A 47 23.02 12.48 19.44
CA LYS A 47 21.57 12.60 19.53
C LYS A 47 21.02 13.38 18.35
N VAL A 48 19.89 12.92 17.80
CA VAL A 48 19.16 13.66 16.76
C VAL A 48 18.63 14.98 17.33
N VAL A 49 19.01 16.10 16.71
CA VAL A 49 18.55 17.45 17.08
C VAL A 49 17.55 18.03 16.09
N GLY A 50 17.36 17.36 14.94
CA GLY A 50 16.36 17.74 13.96
C GLY A 50 16.51 16.91 12.69
N TRP A 51 15.45 16.91 11.89
CA TRP A 51 15.45 16.22 10.61
C TRP A 51 14.52 16.88 9.59
N GLN A 52 14.76 16.59 8.32
CA GLN A 52 13.89 16.93 7.20
C GLN A 52 13.77 15.71 6.30
N HIS A 53 12.53 15.26 6.04
CA HIS A 53 12.27 14.09 5.21
C HIS A 53 11.35 14.46 4.04
N THR A 54 11.81 14.21 2.82
CA THR A 54 10.98 14.26 1.61
C THR A 54 10.69 12.84 1.15
N ILE A 55 9.42 12.52 0.94
CA ILE A 55 8.93 11.23 0.46
C ILE A 55 8.18 11.46 -0.85
N VAL A 56 8.53 10.69 -1.88
CA VAL A 56 7.83 10.69 -3.18
C VAL A 56 7.51 9.26 -3.55
N GLY A 57 6.25 8.99 -3.86
CA GLY A 57 5.78 7.69 -4.31
C GLY A 57 4.33 7.76 -4.76
N GLN A 58 3.87 6.70 -5.42
CA GLN A 58 2.47 6.57 -5.80
C GLN A 58 1.64 6.16 -4.57
N SER A 59 0.52 6.84 -4.34
CA SER A 59 -0.43 6.47 -3.29
C SER A 59 -1.05 5.10 -3.56
N ILE A 60 -1.24 4.31 -2.50
CA ILE A 60 -2.01 3.06 -2.55
C ILE A 60 -3.48 3.26 -2.14
N ILE A 61 -3.82 4.45 -1.65
CA ILE A 61 -5.14 4.81 -1.12
C ILE A 61 -5.95 5.66 -2.10
N THR A 62 -5.32 6.54 -2.88
CA THR A 62 -6.02 7.34 -3.91
C THR A 62 -6.74 6.44 -4.90
N GLY A 63 -8.00 6.75 -5.20
CA GLY A 63 -8.91 5.97 -6.02
C GLY A 63 -9.60 4.81 -5.29
N THR A 64 -9.32 4.59 -4.01
CA THR A 64 -9.94 3.52 -3.22
C THR A 64 -11.10 4.06 -2.36
N PRO A 65 -11.99 3.19 -1.84
CA PRO A 65 -13.03 3.61 -0.90
C PRO A 65 -12.51 4.26 0.39
N PHE A 66 -11.23 4.09 0.71
CA PHE A 66 -10.62 4.67 1.91
C PHE A 66 -10.10 6.10 1.71
N GLU A 67 -10.01 6.57 0.46
CA GLU A 67 -9.47 7.89 0.11
C GLU A 67 -10.07 9.04 0.94
N PRO A 68 -11.39 9.15 1.15
CA PRO A 68 -11.97 10.28 1.89
C PRO A 68 -11.50 10.38 3.35
N MET A 69 -11.06 9.27 3.94
CA MET A 69 -10.63 9.21 5.35
C MET A 69 -9.11 9.32 5.49
N MET A 70 -8.37 8.80 4.51
CA MET A 70 -6.92 8.58 4.62
C MET A 70 -6.07 9.48 3.70
N VAL A 71 -6.67 10.19 2.73
CA VAL A 71 -5.98 11.21 1.94
C VAL A 71 -6.44 12.59 2.37
N LYS A 72 -5.51 13.41 2.87
CA LYS A 72 -5.78 14.78 3.32
C LYS A 72 -4.83 15.74 2.62
N ASN A 73 -5.38 16.78 1.99
CA ASN A 73 -4.59 17.76 1.22
C ASN A 73 -3.68 17.12 0.15
N GLY A 74 -4.13 16.02 -0.46
CA GLY A 74 -3.35 15.26 -1.43
C GLY A 74 -2.25 14.36 -0.83
N VAL A 75 -2.17 14.24 0.50
CA VAL A 75 -1.23 13.37 1.20
C VAL A 75 -1.93 12.11 1.66
N ASP A 76 -1.44 10.95 1.20
CA ASP A 76 -1.80 9.63 1.69
C ASP A 76 -1.15 9.38 3.06
N ALA A 77 -1.97 9.24 4.10
CA ALA A 77 -1.50 9.07 5.48
C ALA A 77 -0.62 7.82 5.66
N THR A 78 -0.84 6.76 4.88
CA THR A 78 -0.06 5.51 4.95
C THR A 78 1.36 5.67 4.40
N MET A 79 1.62 6.73 3.63
CA MET A 79 2.95 7.01 3.06
C MET A 79 3.88 7.76 4.01
N VAL A 80 3.31 8.48 4.98
CA VAL A 80 4.04 9.36 5.91
C VAL A 80 3.96 8.88 7.36
N GLU A 81 3.24 7.79 7.60
CA GLU A 81 3.13 7.15 8.91
C GLU A 81 4.51 6.89 9.53
N GLY A 82 4.66 7.23 10.81
CA GLY A 82 5.91 7.09 11.56
C GLY A 82 6.97 8.17 11.31
N ILE A 83 6.74 9.09 10.36
CA ILE A 83 7.60 10.28 10.13
C ILE A 83 6.93 11.56 10.62
N ILE A 84 5.61 11.64 10.47
CA ILE A 84 4.81 12.74 11.05
C ILE A 84 4.11 12.24 12.32
N GLU A 85 4.34 12.95 13.44
CA GLU A 85 3.57 12.87 14.68
C GLU A 85 3.22 14.29 15.15
#